data_AF-A0A973MFH5-F1
#
_entry.id   AF-A0A973MFH5-F1
#
_cell.length_a   1.000
_cell.length_b   1.000
_cell.length_c   1.000
_cell.angle_alpha   90.00
_cell.angle_beta   90.00
_cell.angle_gamma   90.00
#
_symmetry.space_group_name_H-M   'P 1'
#
loop_
_entity.id
_entity.type
_entity.pdbx_description
1 polymer ?
#
loop_
_entity_poly.entity_id
_entity_poly.type
_entity_poly.pdbx_seq_one_letter_code
_entity_poly.pdbx_strand_id
1 'polypeptide(L)'
;MDEKDENVTTNEGLTEEQRELLTQFAARRAARLAVATGRTPEQSELEARLHEMDEAFAAHPDRDNPLVQENHELRRYTTILEEAVRAFIVGELVADTRQ
;
A
#
# COMPACT_ATOMS: atom_id res chain seq x y z
N MET A 1 22.96 -27.89 -14.43
CA MET A 1 22.56 -26.83 -13.49
C MET A 1 22.70 -25.55 -14.26
N ASP A 2 21.60 -24.80 -14.37
CA ASP A 2 21.55 -23.33 -14.37
C ASP A 2 20.09 -22.97 -14.65
N GLU A 3 19.31 -22.99 -13.56
CA GLU A 3 17.97 -22.45 -13.50
C GLU A 3 18.08 -20.93 -13.74
N LYS A 4 17.52 -20.48 -14.87
CA LYS A 4 17.34 -19.06 -15.14
C LYS A 4 16.09 -18.61 -14.38
N ASP A 5 16.29 -17.95 -13.25
CA ASP A 5 15.27 -17.13 -12.61
C ASP A 5 14.99 -15.91 -13.48
N GLU A 6 14.03 -16.07 -14.40
CA GLU A 6 13.37 -14.97 -15.08
C GLU A 6 12.40 -14.31 -14.10
N ASN A 7 12.89 -13.34 -13.32
CA ASN A 7 12.05 -12.45 -12.53
C ASN A 7 11.36 -11.44 -13.47
N VAL A 8 10.30 -11.90 -14.13
CA VAL A 8 9.45 -11.14 -15.03
C VAL A 8 8.36 -10.45 -14.18
N THR A 9 8.64 -9.21 -13.77
CA THR A 9 7.67 -8.31 -13.11
C THR A 9 6.78 -7.61 -14.14
N THR A 10 5.98 -8.38 -14.85
CA THR A 10 4.87 -7.92 -15.67
C THR A 10 3.67 -8.81 -15.32
N ASN A 11 2.44 -8.34 -15.49
CA ASN A 11 1.22 -9.16 -15.28
C ASN A 11 1.13 -10.41 -16.21
N GLU A 12 2.22 -10.80 -16.87
CA GLU A 12 2.36 -11.89 -17.83
C GLU A 12 2.28 -13.28 -17.18
N GLY A 13 2.33 -13.38 -15.85
CA GLY A 13 2.19 -14.65 -15.13
C GLY A 13 0.84 -14.91 -14.44
N LEU A 14 -0.08 -13.94 -14.47
CA LEU A 14 -1.36 -14.06 -13.74
C LEU A 14 -2.45 -14.64 -14.63
N THR A 15 -3.16 -15.64 -14.09
CA THR A 15 -4.40 -16.15 -14.72
C THR A 15 -5.47 -15.06 -14.73
N GLU A 16 -6.42 -15.16 -15.65
CA GLU A 16 -7.50 -14.16 -15.78
C GLU A 16 -8.29 -14.03 -14.46
N GLU A 17 -8.53 -15.16 -13.77
CA GLU A 17 -9.15 -15.18 -12.44
C GLU A 17 -8.34 -14.42 -11.39
N GLN A 18 -7.00 -14.51 -11.42
CA GLN A 18 -6.14 -13.77 -10.48
C GLN A 18 -6.17 -12.27 -10.75
N ARG A 19 -6.24 -11.84 -12.02
CA ARG A 19 -6.39 -10.43 -12.38
C ARG A 19 -7.75 -9.88 -11.95
N GLU A 20 -8.80 -10.68 -12.12
CA GLU A 20 -10.14 -10.29 -11.73
C GLU A 20 -10.25 -10.17 -10.20
N LEU A 21 -9.64 -11.09 -9.45
CA LEU A 21 -9.54 -11.02 -7.98
C LEU A 21 -8.77 -9.77 -7.51
N LEU A 22 -7.65 -9.43 -8.17
CA LEU A 22 -6.89 -8.21 -7.87
C LEU A 22 -7.71 -6.95 -8.14
N THR A 23 -8.47 -6.94 -9.24
CA THR A 23 -9.34 -5.82 -9.61
C THR A 23 -10.46 -5.63 -8.59
N GLN A 24 -11.11 -6.72 -8.18
CA GLN A 24 -12.14 -6.69 -7.15
C GLN A 24 -11.59 -6.25 -5.78
N PHE A 25 -10.37 -6.69 -5.45
CA PHE A 25 -9.69 -6.27 -4.24
C PHE A 25 -9.36 -4.77 -4.25
N ALA A 26 -8.84 -4.25 -5.37
CA ALA A 26 -8.56 -2.83 -5.56
C ALA A 26 -9.83 -1.97 -5.45
N ALA A 27 -10.94 -2.42 -6.05
CA ALA A 27 -12.23 -1.73 -5.98
C ALA A 27 -12.79 -1.70 -4.55
N ARG A 28 -12.76 -2.83 -3.83
CA ARG A 28 -13.18 -2.89 -2.42
C ARG A 28 -12.29 -2.04 -1.51
N ARG A 29 -10.99 -1.99 -1.77
CA ARG A 29 -10.04 -1.11 -1.07
C ARG A 29 -10.37 0.37 -1.31
N ALA A 30 -10.62 0.77 -2.55
CA ALA A 30 -10.99 2.14 -2.89
C ALA A 30 -12.31 2.57 -2.22
N ALA A 31 -13.32 1.69 -2.19
CA ALA A 31 -14.58 1.95 -1.50
C ALA A 31 -14.41 2.12 0.02
N ARG A 32 -13.56 1.30 0.66
CA ARG A 32 -13.26 1.43 2.10
C ARG A 32 -12.48 2.70 2.43
N LEU A 33 -11.54 3.09 1.57
CA LEU A 33 -10.83 4.36 1.70
C LEU A 33 -11.80 5.54 1.54
N ALA A 34 -12.72 5.49 0.57
CA ALA A 34 -13.72 6.53 0.36
C ALA A 34 -14.67 6.71 1.58
N VAL A 35 -15.05 5.60 2.23
CA VAL A 35 -15.86 5.64 3.46
C VAL A 35 -15.05 6.17 4.66
N ALA A 36 -13.77 5.82 4.76
CA ALA A 36 -12.86 6.38 5.77
C ALA A 36 -12.62 7.88 5.59
N THR A 37 -12.70 8.40 4.36
CA THR A 37 -12.52 9.83 4.03
C THR A 37 -13.74 10.72 4.31
N GLY A 38 -14.69 10.30 5.16
CA GLY A 38 -15.71 11.19 5.73
C GLY A 38 -15.15 12.34 6.60
N ARG A 39 -13.82 12.50 6.67
CA ARG A 39 -13.09 13.62 7.27
C ARG A 39 -12.35 14.41 6.19
N THR A 40 -12.55 15.73 6.15
CA THR A 40 -11.65 16.71 5.50
C THR A 40 -11.61 17.97 6.38
N PRO A 41 -10.53 18.79 6.40
CA PRO A 41 -9.16 18.60 5.93
C PRO A 41 -8.15 19.03 7.01
N GLU A 42 -7.54 18.06 7.68
CA GLU A 42 -6.13 18.19 8.02
C GLU A 42 -5.46 17.17 7.12
N GLN A 43 -4.39 17.55 6.42
CA GLN A 43 -3.48 16.58 5.83
C GLN A 43 -3.22 15.53 6.91
N SER A 44 -3.77 14.34 6.73
CA SER A 44 -3.84 13.38 7.83
C SER A 44 -2.43 13.17 8.37
N GLU A 45 -2.23 12.98 9.67
CA GLU A 45 -0.89 12.70 10.23
C GLU A 45 -0.17 11.60 9.43
N LEU A 46 -0.93 10.65 8.87
CA LEU A 46 -0.47 9.65 7.92
C LEU A 46 0.06 10.25 6.61
N GLU A 47 -0.68 11.14 5.94
CA GLU A 47 -0.22 11.82 4.73
C GLU A 47 1.05 12.64 4.96
N ALA A 48 1.14 13.36 6.09
CA ALA A 48 2.35 14.09 6.47
C ALA A 48 3.53 13.13 6.65
N ARG A 49 3.33 12.04 7.40
CA ARG A 49 4.36 11.02 7.63
C ARG A 49 4.80 10.33 6.33
N LEU A 50 3.86 10.02 5.43
CA LEU A 50 4.17 9.45 4.12
C LEU A 50 4.94 10.44 3.24
N HIS A 51 4.59 11.73 3.28
CA HIS A 51 5.30 12.75 2.54
C HIS A 51 6.75 12.90 3.03
N GLU A 52 6.98 12.97 4.34
CA GLU A 52 8.33 13.01 4.92
C GLU A 52 9.15 11.77 4.53
N MET A 53 8.52 10.59 4.49
CA MET A 53 9.18 9.36 4.03
C MET A 53 9.56 9.44 2.55
N ASP A 54 8.65 9.95 1.71
CA ASP A 54 8.88 10.09 0.27
C ASP A 54 9.99 11.12 -0.02
N GLU A 55 10.07 12.23 0.74
CA GLU A 55 11.16 13.20 0.65
C GLU A 55 12.51 12.62 1.09
N ALA A 56 12.54 11.87 2.20
CA ALA A 56 13.75 11.21 2.68
C ALA A 56 14.26 10.17 1.67
N PHE A 57 13.35 9.44 1.03
CA PHE A 57 13.69 8.50 -0.04
C PHE A 57 14.20 9.22 -1.30
N ALA A 58 13.57 10.32 -1.70
CA ALA A 58 14.01 11.10 -2.85
C ALA A 58 15.45 11.63 -2.70
N ALA A 59 15.88 11.90 -1.46
CA ALA A 59 17.24 12.30 -1.10
C ALA A 59 18.21 11.12 -0.89
N HIS A 60 17.74 9.87 -0.95
CA HIS A 60 18.57 8.68 -0.71
C HIS A 60 19.57 8.45 -1.86
N PRO A 61 20.88 8.26 -1.57
CA PRO A 61 21.92 8.12 -2.60
C PRO A 61 21.70 6.92 -3.52
N ASP A 62 21.16 5.83 -2.99
CA ASP A 62 20.88 4.59 -3.73
C ASP A 62 19.41 4.43 -4.14
N ARG A 63 18.65 5.52 -4.32
CA ARG A 63 17.20 5.45 -4.64
C ARG A 63 16.88 4.70 -5.95
N ASP A 64 17.85 4.56 -6.85
CA ASP A 64 17.70 3.84 -8.12
C ASP A 64 18.02 2.35 -7.97
N ASN A 65 18.51 1.91 -6.81
CA ASN A 65 18.70 0.49 -6.50
C ASN A 65 17.32 -0.17 -6.26
N PRO A 66 16.98 -1.26 -7.00
CA PRO A 66 15.70 -1.94 -6.86
C PRO A 66 15.37 -2.39 -5.42
N LEU A 67 16.37 -2.84 -4.65
CA LEU A 67 16.16 -3.25 -3.26
C LEU A 67 15.83 -2.08 -2.33
N VAL A 68 16.36 -0.89 -2.65
CA VAL A 68 16.13 0.33 -1.87
C VAL A 68 14.74 0.89 -2.19
N GLN A 69 14.30 0.81 -3.45
CA GLN A 69 12.92 1.09 -3.87
C GLN A 69 11.92 0.16 -3.20
N GLU A 70 12.16 -1.15 -3.25
CA GLU A 70 11.30 -2.13 -2.60
C GLU A 70 11.23 -1.90 -1.08
N ASN A 71 12.37 -1.62 -0.45
CA ASN A 71 12.39 -1.30 0.99
C ASN A 71 11.58 -0.06 1.32
N HIS A 72 11.63 0.99 0.48
CA HIS A 72 10.83 2.19 0.66
C HIS A 72 9.33 1.89 0.57
N GLU A 73 8.91 1.20 -0.48
CA GLU A 73 7.49 0.82 -0.64
C GLU A 73 7.00 -0.05 0.52
N LEU A 74 7.80 -1.02 0.98
CA LEU A 74 7.47 -1.83 2.16
C LEU A 74 7.26 -0.96 3.41
N ARG A 75 8.12 0.03 3.65
CA ARG A 75 7.95 0.96 4.78
C ARG A 75 6.68 1.78 4.66
N ARG A 76 6.33 2.25 3.46
CA ARG A 76 5.07 2.97 3.22
C ARG A 76 3.87 2.08 3.54
N TYR A 77 3.89 0.83 3.06
CA TYR A 77 2.83 -0.14 3.37
C TYR A 77 2.69 -0.40 4.86
N THR A 78 3.80 -0.63 5.57
CA THR A 78 3.77 -0.83 7.02
C THR A 78 3.17 0.36 7.74
N THR A 79 3.55 1.58 7.35
CA THR A 79 3.03 2.83 7.97
C THR A 79 1.52 2.97 7.77
N ILE A 80 1.00 2.65 6.58
CA ILE A 80 -0.44 2.65 6.29
C ILE A 80 -1.17 1.59 7.13
N LEU A 81 -0.57 0.40 7.28
CA LEU A 81 -1.15 -0.68 8.07
C LEU A 81 -1.16 -0.35 9.56
N GLU A 82 -0.09 0.22 10.10
CA GLU A 82 -0.02 0.73 11.48
C GLU A 82 -1.16 1.72 11.74
N GLU A 83 -1.38 2.66 10.82
CA GLU A 83 -2.46 3.63 10.93
C GLU A 83 -3.83 2.96 10.93
N ALA A 84 -4.05 2.04 10.00
CA ALA A 84 -5.30 1.31 9.90
C ALA A 84 -5.59 0.49 11.17
N VAL A 85 -4.56 -0.15 11.75
CA VAL A 85 -4.66 -0.89 13.02
C VAL A 85 -4.95 0.05 14.18
N ARG A 86 -4.27 1.20 14.25
CA ARG A 86 -4.53 2.24 15.25
C ARG A 86 -5.99 2.70 15.19
N ALA A 87 -6.45 3.10 14.00
CA ALA A 87 -7.82 3.52 13.75
C ALA A 87 -8.84 2.44 14.11
N PHE A 88 -8.52 1.17 13.86
CA PHE A 88 -9.36 0.03 14.26
C PHE A 88 -9.44 -0.11 15.79
N ILE A 89 -8.31 -0.06 16.50
CA ILE A 89 -8.26 -0.17 17.96
C ILE A 89 -9.04 0.96 18.64
N VAL A 90 -8.95 2.19 18.12
CA VAL A 90 -9.66 3.35 18.69
C VAL A 90 -11.13 3.45 18.24
N GLY A 91 -11.61 2.49 17.46
CA GLY A 91 -13.01 2.43 16.99
C GLY A 91 -13.35 3.45 15.89
N GLU A 92 -12.35 4.11 15.32
CA GLU A 92 -12.50 5.02 14.18
C GLU A 92 -12.64 4.26 12.84
N LEU A 93 -12.08 3.05 12.76
CA LEU A 93 -12.26 2.14 11.65
C LEU A 93 -13.24 1.02 12.08
N VAL A 94 -14.48 1.12 11.63
CA VAL A 94 -15.46 0.03 11.81
C VAL A 94 -15.18 -1.03 10.75
N ALA A 95 -14.74 -2.22 11.16
CA ALA A 95 -14.77 -3.39 10.28
C ALA A 95 -16.24 -3.68 9.95
N ASP A 96 -16.62 -3.54 8.68
CA ASP A 96 -17.94 -3.94 8.23
C ASP A 96 -18.07 -5.47 8.39
N THR A 97 -18.70 -5.90 9.46
CA THR A 97 -18.89 -7.32 9.83
C THR A 97 -20.17 -7.91 9.25
N ARG A 98 -20.88 -7.19 8.37
CA ARG A 98 -22.08 -7.72 7.71
C ARG A 98 -21.67 -8.49 6.45
N GLN A 99 -21.57 -9.81 6.59
CA GLN A 99 -21.79 -10.76 5.51
C GLN A 99 -23.20 -11.33 5.62
#